data_AF-A0A445ANE0-F1
#
_entry.id   AF-A0A445ANE0-F1
#
_cell.length_a   1.000
_cell.length_b   1.000
_cell.length_c   1.000
_cell.angle_alpha   90.00
_cell.angle_beta   90.00
_cell.angle_gamma   90.00
#
_symmetry.space_group_name_H-M   'P 1'
#
loop_
_entity.id
_entity.type
_entity.pdbx_description
1 polymer ?
#
loop_
_entity_poly.entity_id
_entity_poly.type
_entity_poly.pdbx_seq_one_letter_code
_entity_poly.pdbx_strand_id
1 'polypeptide(L)'
;MQGKLHSFVGRKEQLERVIKIICRLTKNNPCLVGEPGVGKTAIIEGLAHRILSGSVPQNLRGKKVIKLDVANLLYVIQSQGDFENIIKRIIKEVGQSGDVLLFVKEVQNIFETSSSAQNFAYHLGHALERGVIQASILLRRQM
;
A
#
# COMPACT_ATOMS: atom_id res chain seq x y z
N MET A 1 13.67 -8.26 -14.94
CA MET A 1 14.76 -7.76 -14.08
C MET A 1 14.71 -8.52 -12.76
N GLN A 2 15.69 -9.40 -12.50
CA GLN A 2 15.87 -10.04 -11.20
C GLN A 2 16.25 -8.94 -10.20
N GLY A 3 15.27 -8.49 -9.43
CA GLY A 3 15.44 -7.42 -8.46
C GLY A 3 16.34 -7.88 -7.33
N LYS A 4 17.41 -7.12 -7.06
CA LYS A 4 18.20 -7.21 -5.83
C LYS A 4 17.27 -6.92 -4.65
N LEU A 5 16.63 -7.95 -4.11
CA LEU A 5 15.97 -7.85 -2.82
C LEU A 5 17.06 -7.62 -1.78
N HIS A 6 17.04 -6.46 -1.14
CA HIS A 6 17.94 -6.18 -0.03
C HIS A 6 17.74 -7.26 1.03
N SER A 7 18.84 -7.75 1.61
CA SER A 7 18.82 -8.88 2.56
C SER A 7 17.85 -8.59 3.71
N PHE A 8 16.74 -9.33 3.73
CA PHE A 8 15.67 -9.22 4.71
C PHE A 8 16.09 -9.91 6.02
N VAL A 9 17.08 -9.35 6.73
CA VAL A 9 17.55 -9.86 8.03
C VAL A 9 16.91 -9.07 9.16
N GLY A 10 16.37 -9.75 10.17
CA GLY A 10 15.88 -9.13 11.41
C GLY A 10 14.45 -8.56 11.40
N ARG A 11 13.67 -8.74 10.34
CA ARG A 11 12.31 -8.16 10.20
C ARG A 11 11.16 -9.19 10.18
N LYS A 12 11.45 -10.43 10.57
CA LYS A 12 10.50 -11.55 10.50
C LYS A 12 9.22 -11.25 11.29
N GLU A 13 9.35 -10.76 12.52
CA GLU A 13 8.20 -10.49 13.39
C GLU A 13 7.26 -9.42 12.80
N GLN A 14 7.82 -8.34 12.25
CA GLN A 14 7.03 -7.27 11.62
C GLN A 14 6.32 -7.78 10.37
N LEU A 15 6.98 -8.63 9.56
CA LEU A 15 6.35 -9.26 8.40
C LEU A 15 5.23 -10.22 8.81
N GLU A 16 5.44 -11.07 9.82
CA GLU A 16 4.38 -11.93 10.34
C GLU A 16 3.18 -11.12 10.83
N ARG A 17 3.44 -9.98 11.50
CA ARG A 17 2.38 -9.08 11.97
C ARG A 17 1.60 -8.45 10.82
N VAL A 18 2.29 -8.04 9.74
CA VAL A 18 1.63 -7.53 8.53
C VAL A 18 0.74 -8.60 7.90
N ILE A 19 1.27 -9.82 7.70
CA ILE A 19 0.49 -10.96 7.18
C ILE A 19 -0.75 -11.19 8.05
N LYS A 20 -0.58 -11.27 9.37
CA LYS A 20 -1.68 -11.47 10.32
C LYS A 20 -2.76 -10.38 10.22
N ILE A 21 -2.38 -9.12 10.00
CA ILE A 21 -3.33 -8.02 9.82
C ILE A 21 -4.08 -8.16 8.51
N ILE A 22 -3.39 -8.42 7.39
CA ILE A 22 -4.03 -8.56 6.06
C ILE A 22 -5.02 -9.74 6.05
N CYS A 23 -4.76 -10.80 6.81
CA CYS A 23 -5.65 -11.94 6.91
C CYS A 23 -6.90 -11.73 7.80
N ARG A 24 -7.09 -10.55 8.43
CA ARG A 24 -8.29 -10.29 9.24
C ARG A 24 -9.53 -10.10 8.38
N LEU A 25 -10.70 -10.37 8.97
CA LEU A 25 -12.01 -10.09 8.37
C LEU A 25 -12.33 -8.59 8.31
N THR A 26 -11.88 -7.82 9.31
CA THR A 26 -12.08 -6.37 9.41
C THR A 26 -10.78 -5.67 9.79
N LYS A 27 -10.66 -4.39 9.43
CA LYS A 27 -9.44 -3.58 9.68
C LYS A 27 -8.17 -4.29 9.22
N ASN A 28 -8.21 -4.83 8.00
CA ASN A 28 -7.16 -5.65 7.40
C ASN A 28 -6.16 -4.85 6.55
N ASN A 29 -6.09 -3.53 6.79
CA ASN A 29 -5.22 -2.59 6.11
C ASN A 29 -4.07 -2.19 7.05
N PRO A 30 -2.92 -2.91 7.03
CA PRO A 30 -1.82 -2.60 7.93
C PRO A 30 -1.21 -1.23 7.61
N CYS A 31 -0.91 -0.46 8.65
CA CYS A 31 -0.20 0.80 8.55
C CYS A 31 1.17 0.68 9.23
N LEU A 32 2.24 0.84 8.47
CA LEU A 32 3.63 0.82 8.94
C LEU A 32 4.08 2.25 9.27
N VAL A 33 4.29 2.52 10.56
CA VAL A 33 4.69 3.82 11.10
C VAL A 33 6.14 3.76 11.60
N GLY A 34 6.87 4.87 11.51
CA GLY A 34 8.26 4.98 11.96
C GLY A 34 9.03 6.10 11.26
N GLU A 35 10.33 6.21 11.49
CA GLU A 35 11.17 7.23 10.84
C GLU A 35 11.42 6.92 9.34
N PRO A 36 11.84 7.90 8.54
CA PRO A 36 12.36 7.66 7.20
C PRO A 36 13.59 6.73 7.24
N GLY A 37 13.81 5.94 6.19
CA GLY A 37 15.01 5.10 6.09
C GLY A 37 15.02 3.84 6.98
N VAL A 38 14.12 3.71 7.96
CA VAL A 38 14.03 2.52 8.85
C VAL A 38 13.57 1.24 8.15
N GLY A 39 13.57 1.15 6.83
CA GLY A 39 13.34 -0.07 6.06
C GLY A 39 11.91 -0.60 6.03
N LYS A 40 10.88 0.24 6.23
CA LYS A 40 9.47 -0.19 6.13
C LYS A 40 9.14 -0.83 4.78
N THR A 41 9.75 -0.34 3.71
CA THR A 41 9.63 -0.90 2.36
C THR A 41 10.13 -2.35 2.30
N ALA A 42 11.19 -2.69 3.05
CA ALA A 42 11.72 -4.05 3.10
C ALA A 42 10.71 -5.06 3.66
N ILE A 43 9.78 -4.63 4.54
CA ILE A 43 8.69 -5.49 5.05
C ILE A 43 7.76 -5.89 3.90
N ILE A 44 7.48 -4.96 2.99
CA ILE A 44 6.53 -5.14 1.89
C ILE A 44 7.17 -5.93 0.75
N GLU A 45 8.45 -5.69 0.49
CA GLU A 45 9.26 -6.52 -0.40
C GLU A 45 9.38 -7.96 0.12
N GLY A 46 9.57 -8.12 1.43
CA GLY A 46 9.56 -9.43 2.10
C GLY A 46 8.20 -10.13 1.98
N LEU A 47 7.08 -9.39 2.07
CA LEU A 47 5.74 -9.92 1.80
C LEU A 47 5.59 -10.38 0.35
N ALA A 48 6.00 -9.56 -0.62
CA ALA A 48 5.95 -9.91 -2.03
C ALA A 48 6.77 -11.18 -2.32
N HIS A 49 7.97 -11.28 -1.76
CA HIS A 49 8.81 -12.48 -1.88
C HIS A 49 8.14 -13.71 -1.26
N ARG A 50 7.53 -13.56 -0.07
CA ARG A 50 6.80 -14.68 0.55
C ARG A 50 5.61 -15.15 -0.26
N ILE A 51 4.84 -14.24 -0.84
CA ILE A 51 3.71 -14.59 -1.72
C ILE A 51 4.22 -15.35 -2.95
N LEU A 52 5.29 -14.87 -3.59
CA LEU A 52 5.93 -15.55 -4.73
C LEU A 52 6.43 -16.95 -4.37
N SER A 53 7.04 -17.11 -3.19
CA SER A 53 7.53 -18.42 -2.71
C SER A 53 6.42 -19.36 -2.19
N GLY A 54 5.16 -18.91 -2.13
CA GLY A 54 4.05 -19.67 -1.53
C GLY A 54 4.10 -19.80 0.00
N SER A 55 5.07 -19.14 0.65
CA SER A 55 5.27 -19.13 2.12
C SER A 55 4.34 -18.13 2.82
N VAL A 56 3.06 -18.17 2.47
CA VAL A 56 1.99 -17.34 3.05
C VAL A 56 0.72 -18.18 3.26
N PRO A 57 -0.19 -17.75 4.14
CA PRO A 57 -1.49 -18.39 4.29
C PRO A 57 -2.27 -18.41 2.97
N GLN A 58 -3.21 -19.36 2.84
CA GLN A 58 -3.91 -19.65 1.58
C GLN A 58 -4.60 -18.42 0.97
N ASN A 59 -5.16 -17.54 1.81
CA ASN A 59 -5.84 -16.32 1.39
C ASN A 59 -4.92 -15.27 0.73
N LEU A 60 -3.59 -15.38 0.85
CA LEU A 60 -2.62 -14.49 0.22
C LEU A 60 -1.92 -15.13 -0.99
N ARG A 61 -2.11 -16.43 -1.23
CA ARG A 61 -1.49 -17.11 -2.37
C ARG A 61 -2.01 -16.54 -3.69
N GLY A 62 -1.10 -16.36 -4.64
CA GLY A 62 -1.43 -15.83 -5.97
C GLY A 62 -1.72 -14.33 -6.00
N LYS A 63 -1.74 -13.63 -4.85
CA LYS A 63 -1.92 -12.18 -4.84
C LYS A 63 -0.69 -11.45 -5.41
N LYS A 64 -0.92 -10.31 -6.07
CA LYS A 64 0.11 -9.40 -6.59
C LYS A 64 0.28 -8.23 -5.65
N VAL A 65 1.51 -7.90 -5.29
CA VAL A 65 1.82 -6.67 -4.54
C VAL A 65 2.13 -5.55 -5.53
N ILE A 66 1.31 -4.50 -5.54
CA ILE A 66 1.48 -3.36 -6.47
C ILE A 66 1.75 -2.10 -5.66
N LYS A 67 2.88 -1.44 -5.92
CA LYS A 67 3.20 -0.14 -5.31
C LYS A 67 2.54 1.00 -6.10
N LEU A 68 1.81 1.86 -5.40
CA LEU A 68 1.34 3.14 -5.88
C LEU A 68 2.30 4.25 -5.42
N ASP A 69 2.87 4.97 -6.38
CA ASP A 69 3.72 6.13 -6.15
C ASP A 69 2.91 7.41 -6.32
N VAL A 70 2.40 7.96 -5.21
CA VAL A 70 1.48 9.09 -5.29
C VAL A 70 2.19 10.40 -5.59
N ALA A 71 3.47 10.53 -5.24
CA ALA A 71 4.26 11.72 -5.58
C ALA A 71 4.40 11.86 -7.11
N ASN A 72 4.73 10.75 -7.80
CA ASN A 72 4.76 10.74 -9.25
C ASN A 72 3.37 11.00 -9.87
N LEU A 73 2.31 10.46 -9.26
CA LEU A 73 0.95 10.67 -9.72
C LEU A 73 0.57 12.17 -9.68
N LEU A 74 0.91 12.85 -8.58
CA LEU A 74 0.69 14.29 -8.41
C LEU A 74 1.53 15.12 -9.39
N TYR A 75 2.75 14.71 -9.68
CA TYR A 75 3.63 15.42 -10.64
C TYR A 75 3.09 15.36 -12.07
N VAL A 76 2.55 14.21 -12.49
CA VAL A 76 2.05 14.01 -13.86
C VAL A 76 0.74 14.77 -14.11
N ILE A 77 -0.05 15.00 -13.08
CA ILE A 77 -1.42 15.47 -13.22
C ILE A 77 -1.51 16.96 -12.91
N GLN A 78 -1.93 17.73 -13.91
CA GLN A 78 -1.96 19.19 -13.84
C GLN A 78 -3.27 19.76 -13.24
N SER A 79 -4.35 18.97 -13.17
CA SER A 79 -5.65 19.40 -12.65
C SER A 79 -6.17 18.51 -11.52
N GLN A 80 -6.85 19.11 -10.53
CA GLN A 80 -7.44 18.38 -9.40
C GLN A 80 -8.52 17.38 -9.85
N GLY A 81 -9.29 17.72 -10.89
CA GLY A 81 -10.34 16.84 -11.44
C GLY A 81 -9.77 15.57 -12.07
N ASP A 82 -8.67 15.70 -12.81
CA ASP A 82 -7.98 14.55 -13.41
C ASP A 82 -7.40 13.62 -12.35
N PHE A 83 -6.86 14.19 -11.27
CA PHE A 83 -6.30 13.43 -10.17
C PHE A 83 -7.36 12.56 -9.48
N GLU A 84 -8.53 13.15 -9.22
CA GLU A 84 -9.64 12.42 -8.64
C GLU A 84 -10.13 11.28 -9.54
N ASN A 85 -10.26 11.54 -10.84
CA ASN A 85 -10.69 10.53 -11.81
C ASN A 85 -9.70 9.35 -11.88
N ILE A 86 -8.40 9.63 -11.84
CA ILE A 86 -7.37 8.59 -11.88
C ILE A 86 -7.38 7.75 -10.61
N ILE A 87 -7.53 8.36 -9.42
CA ILE A 87 -7.62 7.61 -8.16
C ILE A 87 -8.86 6.70 -8.13
N LYS A 88 -10.03 7.21 -8.55
CA LYS A 88 -11.26 6.40 -8.67
C LYS A 88 -11.05 5.21 -9.61
N ARG A 89 -10.36 5.43 -10.73
CA ARG A 89 -10.06 4.38 -11.70
C ARG A 89 -9.13 3.31 -11.11
N ILE A 90 -8.05 3.72 -10.43
CA ILE A 90 -7.13 2.79 -9.77
C ILE A 90 -7.87 1.94 -8.73
N ILE A 91 -8.67 2.57 -7.86
CA ILE A 91 -9.46 1.85 -6.84
C ILE A 91 -10.39 0.83 -7.49
N LYS A 92 -11.08 1.23 -8.57
CA LYS A 92 -11.99 0.34 -9.30
C LYS A 92 -11.26 -0.84 -9.92
N GLU A 93 -10.15 -0.60 -10.62
CA GLU A 93 -9.38 -1.66 -11.28
C GLU A 93 -8.78 -2.65 -10.27
N VAL A 94 -8.22 -2.14 -9.17
CA VAL A 94 -7.69 -2.97 -8.07
C VAL A 94 -8.79 -3.81 -7.42
N GLY A 95 -9.94 -3.20 -7.14
CA GLY A 95 -11.06 -3.90 -6.53
C GLY A 95 -11.68 -4.96 -7.44
N GLN A 96 -11.73 -4.72 -8.75
CA GLN A 96 -12.19 -5.70 -9.74
C GLN A 96 -11.22 -6.87 -9.92
N SER A 97 -9.92 -6.63 -9.78
CA SER A 97 -8.89 -7.67 -9.89
C SER A 97 -9.01 -8.70 -8.75
N GLY A 98 -9.27 -8.25 -7.52
CA GLY A 98 -9.44 -9.09 -6.32
C GLY A 98 -8.16 -9.82 -5.84
N ASP A 99 -7.15 -9.94 -6.70
CA ASP A 99 -5.85 -10.53 -6.44
C ASP A 99 -4.76 -9.48 -6.15
N VAL A 100 -5.08 -8.19 -6.09
CA VAL A 100 -4.10 -7.12 -5.85
C VAL A 100 -4.08 -6.69 -4.38
N LEU A 101 -2.88 -6.66 -3.80
CA LEU A 101 -2.54 -5.94 -2.57
C LEU A 101 -1.89 -4.61 -2.95
N LEU A 102 -2.62 -3.51 -2.74
CA LEU A 102 -2.12 -2.18 -3.07
C LEU A 102 -1.16 -1.70 -1.99
N PHE A 103 -0.07 -1.08 -2.37
CA PHE A 103 0.91 -0.56 -1.45
C PHE A 103 1.08 0.94 -1.67
N VAL A 104 0.59 1.76 -0.73
CA VAL A 104 0.62 3.21 -0.84
C VAL A 104 1.78 3.74 -0.01
N LYS A 105 2.81 4.25 -0.69
CA LYS A 105 3.97 4.86 -0.05
C LYS A 105 3.76 6.37 0.07
N GLU A 106 4.17 6.95 1.21
CA GLU A 106 4.26 8.40 1.39
C GLU A 106 2.93 9.13 1.22
N VAL A 107 1.87 8.51 1.75
CA VAL A 107 0.52 9.08 1.67
C VAL A 107 0.44 10.47 2.31
N GLN A 108 1.27 10.75 3.33
CA GLN A 108 1.38 12.07 3.96
C GLN A 108 1.78 13.21 3.00
N ASN A 109 2.55 12.92 1.95
CA ASN A 109 2.94 13.94 0.96
C ASN A 109 1.69 14.52 0.26
N ILE A 110 0.64 13.71 0.12
CA ILE A 110 -0.63 14.14 -0.47
C ILE A 110 -1.32 15.12 0.48
N PHE A 111 -1.33 14.83 1.78
CA PHE A 111 -1.92 15.68 2.81
C PHE A 111 -1.21 17.04 2.96
N GLU A 112 0.09 17.08 2.67
CA GLU A 112 0.90 18.30 2.72
C GLU A 112 0.68 19.21 1.48
N THR A 113 0.13 18.69 0.37
CA THR A 113 0.15 19.38 -0.95
C THR A 113 -1.24 19.85 -1.43
N SER A 114 -2.00 20.57 -0.61
CA SER A 114 -3.25 21.29 -0.97
C SER A 114 -4.54 20.44 -1.16
N SER A 115 -5.64 21.06 -1.62
CA SER A 115 -7.05 20.57 -1.64
C SER A 115 -7.27 19.17 -2.21
N SER A 116 -6.40 18.72 -3.12
CA SER A 116 -6.36 17.34 -3.65
C SER A 116 -6.16 16.26 -2.58
N ALA A 117 -5.60 16.64 -1.43
CA ALA A 117 -5.43 15.82 -0.24
C ALA A 117 -6.74 15.22 0.28
N GLN A 118 -7.75 16.09 0.41
CA GLN A 118 -9.04 15.72 0.99
C GLN A 118 -9.75 14.70 0.10
N ASN A 119 -9.71 14.90 -1.23
CA ASN A 119 -10.32 13.99 -2.19
C ASN A 119 -9.61 12.63 -2.19
N PHE A 120 -8.28 12.60 -2.14
CA PHE A 120 -7.53 11.34 -2.04
C PHE A 120 -7.88 10.57 -0.77
N ALA A 121 -7.82 11.25 0.39
CA ALA A 121 -8.09 10.65 1.68
C ALA A 121 -9.51 10.10 1.77
N TYR A 122 -10.48 10.83 1.22
CA TYR A 122 -11.87 10.42 1.13
C TYR A 122 -12.04 9.14 0.30
N HIS A 123 -11.54 9.13 -0.94
CA HIS A 123 -11.70 7.98 -1.84
C HIS A 123 -10.94 6.75 -1.35
N LEU A 124 -9.69 6.94 -0.89
CA LEU A 124 -8.89 5.84 -0.35
C LEU A 124 -9.51 5.30 0.95
N GLY A 125 -9.88 6.17 1.89
CA GLY A 125 -10.50 5.79 3.16
C GLY A 125 -11.75 4.94 2.95
N HIS A 126 -12.68 5.38 2.10
CA HIS A 126 -13.87 4.62 1.78
C HIS A 126 -13.61 3.29 1.10
N ALA A 127 -12.62 3.21 0.20
CA ALA A 127 -12.26 1.95 -0.44
C ALA A 127 -11.72 0.93 0.57
N LEU A 128 -10.95 1.39 1.56
CA LEU A 128 -10.40 0.56 2.63
C LEU A 128 -11.46 0.09 3.63
N GLU A 129 -12.37 0.98 4.04
CA GLU A 129 -13.47 0.66 4.96
C GLU A 129 -14.41 -0.39 4.39
N ARG A 130 -14.72 -0.29 3.11
CA ARG A 130 -15.62 -1.22 2.40
C ARG A 130 -14.93 -2.53 2.00
N GLY A 131 -13.62 -2.68 2.28
CA GLY A 131 -12.84 -3.85 1.88
C GLY A 131 -12.73 -4.03 0.36
N VAL A 132 -13.01 -2.98 -0.42
CA VAL A 132 -12.94 -2.98 -1.88
C VAL A 132 -11.50 -3.18 -2.35
N ILE A 133 -10.55 -2.64 -1.58
CA ILE A 133 -9.12 -2.85 -1.77
C ILE A 133 -8.49 -3.24 -0.44
N GLN A 134 -7.42 -4.04 -0.49
CA GLN A 134 -6.52 -4.21 0.63
C GLN A 134 -5.28 -3.37 0.38
N ALA A 135 -4.93 -2.50 1.33
CA ALA A 135 -3.73 -1.70 1.23
C ALA A 135 -2.80 -1.80 2.44
N SER A 136 -1.51 -1.76 2.17
CA SER A 136 -0.47 -1.49 3.16
C SER A 136 -0.01 -0.03 3.02
N ILE A 137 -0.07 0.74 4.10
CA ILE A 137 0.22 2.19 4.09
C ILE A 137 1.52 2.46 4.86
N LEU A 138 2.41 3.30 4.31
CA LEU A 138 3.58 3.79 5.04
C LEU A 138 3.38 5.23 5.47
N LEU A 139 3.41 5.46 6.79
CA LEU A 139 3.41 6.79 7.39
C LEU A 139 4.76 7.09 8.01
N ARG A 140 5.30 8.28 7.75
CA ARG A 140 6.44 8.82 8.52
C ARG A 140 5.92 9.34 9.85
N ARG A 141 6.66 9.07 10.94
CA ARG A 141 6.45 9.76 12.22
C ARG A 141 7.13 11.12 12.09
N GLN A 142 6.35 12.21 12.13
CA GLN A 142 6.89 13.55 12.33
C GLN A 142 7.05 13.73 13.86
N MET A 143 8.17 14.31 14.30
CA MET A 143 8.37 14.74 15.68
C MET A 143 7.67 16.07 15.91
#